data_AF-A0A3M2WV92-F1
#
_entry.id   AF-A0A3M2WV92-F1
#
_cell.length_a   1.000
_cell.length_b   1.000
_cell.length_c   1.000
_cell.angle_alpha   90.00
_cell.angle_beta   90.00
_cell.angle_gamma   90.00
#
_symmetry.space_group_name_H-M   'P 1'
#
loop_
_entity.id
_entity.type
_entity.pdbx_description
1 polymer ?
#
loop_
_entity_poly.entity_id
_entity_poly.type
_entity_poly.pdbx_seq_one_letter_code
_entity_poly.pdbx_strand_id
1 'polypeptide(L)'
;ISVIASQIDAKRDIAMAATENLTISSAADEEHSLSKSKKLTRQEDHVSQIAADLDAGGSVALQAGQNLAVISSRITAGKEAYLVAGENLD
;
A
#
# COMPACT_ATOMS: atom_id res chain seq x y z
N ILE A 1 7.20 10.03 2.99
CA ILE A 1 7.31 8.77 2.22
C ILE A 1 5.89 8.27 1.97
N SER A 2 5.56 7.96 0.73
CA SER A 2 4.25 7.38 0.38
C SER A 2 4.49 6.07 -0.35
N VAL A 3 3.95 4.98 0.18
CA VAL A 3 3.97 3.64 -0.39
C VAL A 3 2.58 3.36 -0.89
N ILE A 4 2.41 3.26 -2.21
CA ILE A 4 1.10 3.09 -2.83
C ILE A 4 1.16 1.82 -3.68
N ALA A 5 0.18 0.91 -3.51
CA ALA A 5 0.05 -0.31 -4.32
C ALA A 5 1.35 -1.12 -4.47
N SER A 6 2.14 -1.15 -3.41
CA SER A 6 3.45 -1.78 -3.43
C SER A 6 3.40 -3.07 -2.64
N GLN A 7 3.87 -4.15 -3.27
CA GLN A 7 4.13 -5.40 -2.59
C GLN A 7 5.61 -5.44 -2.20
N ILE A 8 5.87 -5.50 -0.90
CA ILE A 8 7.21 -5.48 -0.33
C ILE A 8 7.40 -6.78 0.45
N ASP A 9 8.19 -7.69 -0.10
CA ASP A 9 8.60 -8.93 0.55
C ASP A 9 10.05 -8.80 1.02
N ALA A 10 10.28 -8.98 2.32
CA ALA A 10 11.61 -8.99 2.90
C ALA A 10 11.84 -10.29 3.69
N LYS A 11 12.89 -11.02 3.32
CA LYS A 11 13.24 -12.29 3.97
C LYS A 11 13.68 -12.17 5.44
N ARG A 12 14.07 -10.97 5.87
CA ARG A 12 14.47 -10.67 7.26
C ARG A 12 13.61 -9.52 7.78
N ASP A 13 14.11 -8.31 7.80
CA ASP A 13 13.44 -7.20 8.48
C ASP A 13 13.08 -6.10 7.47
N ILE A 14 11.93 -5.45 7.67
CA ILE A 14 11.54 -4.24 6.94
C ILE A 14 11.74 -3.06 7.87
N ALA A 15 12.51 -2.06 7.44
CA ALA A 15 12.65 -0.80 8.16
C ALA A 15 12.34 0.37 7.21
N MET A 16 11.34 1.17 7.54
CA MET A 16 11.00 2.40 6.84
C MET A 16 10.96 3.56 7.82
N ALA A 17 11.69 4.62 7.52
CA ALA A 17 11.69 5.84 8.31
C ALA A 17 11.45 7.04 7.41
N ALA A 18 10.39 7.80 7.69
CA ALA A 18 10.09 9.07 7.04
C ALA A 18 10.38 10.22 8.01
N THR A 19 11.06 11.26 7.53
CA THR A 19 11.34 12.48 8.32
C THR A 19 10.07 13.23 8.71
N GLU A 20 9.04 13.18 7.88
CA GLU A 20 7.76 13.85 8.11
C GLU A 20 6.64 12.82 8.15
N ASN A 21 5.92 12.61 7.04
CA ASN A 21 4.77 11.72 7.00
C ASN A 21 5.11 10.39 6.32
N LEU A 22 4.58 9.28 6.82
CA LEU A 22 4.63 7.96 6.20
C LEU A 22 3.21 7.52 5.88
N THR A 23 2.89 7.33 4.61
CA THR A 23 1.56 6.87 4.19
C THR A 23 1.70 5.57 3.42
N ILE A 24 1.03 4.51 3.86
CA ILE A 24 0.91 3.24 3.16
C ILE A 24 -0.53 3.13 2.71
N SER A 25 -0.77 3.12 1.40
CA SER A 25 -2.10 3.07 0.81
C SER A 25 -2.18 1.98 -0.26
N SER A 26 -3.34 1.34 -0.39
CA SER A 26 -3.68 0.64 -1.63
C SER A 26 -3.84 1.65 -2.78
N ALA A 27 -3.55 1.23 -4.02
CA ALA A 27 -4.09 1.88 -5.21
C ALA A 27 -5.25 1.06 -5.75
N ALA A 28 -6.14 1.71 -6.49
CA ALA A 28 -7.03 1.06 -7.41
C ALA A 28 -6.55 1.37 -8.83
N ASP A 29 -6.19 0.33 -9.57
CA ASP A 29 -5.89 0.40 -11.00
C ASP A 29 -7.20 0.15 -11.76
N GLU A 30 -7.72 1.13 -12.48
CA GLU A 30 -8.96 1.03 -13.24
C GLU A 30 -8.63 1.01 -14.74
N GLU A 31 -8.87 -0.13 -15.38
CA GLU A 31 -8.74 -0.28 -16.82
C GLU A 31 -10.12 -0.12 -17.49
N HIS A 32 -10.23 0.85 -18.40
CA HIS A 32 -11.45 1.15 -19.14
C HIS A 32 -11.33 0.71 -20.60
N SER A 33 -12.11 -0.28 -21.04
CA SER A 33 -12.13 -0.73 -22.43
C SER A 33 -13.46 -0.40 -23.11
N LEU A 34 -13.41 0.52 -24.08
CA LEU A 34 -14.57 0.95 -24.86
C LEU A 34 -14.47 0.42 -26.30
N SER A 35 -15.23 -0.64 -26.60
CA SER A 35 -15.32 -1.23 -27.94
C SER A 35 -16.62 -0.81 -28.64
N LYS A 36 -16.51 0.01 -29.69
CA LYS A 36 -17.64 0.45 -30.54
C LYS A 36 -17.61 -0.20 -31.92
N SER A 37 -18.71 -0.87 -32.29
CA SER A 37 -19.00 -1.33 -33.66
C SER A 37 -20.37 -0.82 -34.11
N LYS A 38 -20.63 -0.81 -35.43
CA LYS A 38 -21.84 -0.24 -36.07
C LYS A 38 -23.19 -0.77 -35.53
N LYS A 39 -23.19 -1.85 -34.73
CA LYS A 39 -24.37 -2.43 -34.09
C LYS A 39 -24.25 -2.70 -32.59
N LEU A 40 -23.09 -2.49 -31.95
CA LEU A 40 -22.87 -2.85 -30.55
C LEU A 40 -21.83 -1.94 -29.89
N THR A 41 -22.17 -1.37 -28.74
CA THR A 41 -21.23 -0.73 -27.82
C THR A 41 -21.00 -1.70 -26.67
N ARG A 42 -19.77 -2.18 -26.50
CA ARG A 42 -19.37 -2.96 -25.33
C ARG A 42 -18.38 -2.12 -24.55
N GLN A 43 -18.77 -1.76 -23.34
CA GLN A 43 -17.92 -1.07 -22.38
C GLN A 43 -17.66 -2.08 -21.26
N GLU A 44 -16.39 -2.41 -21.02
CA GLU A 44 -15.97 -3.21 -19.87
C GLU A 44 -15.00 -2.40 -19.03
N ASP A 45 -15.36 -2.26 -17.76
CA ASP A 45 -14.62 -1.51 -16.76
C ASP A 45 -14.02 -2.56 -15.80
N HIS A 46 -12.70 -2.57 -15.63
CA HIS A 46 -12.01 -3.48 -14.73
C HIS A 46 -11.24 -2.69 -13.67
N VAL A 47 -11.71 -2.74 -12.42
CA VAL A 47 -11.00 -2.13 -11.29
C VAL A 47 -10.17 -3.22 -10.60
N SER A 48 -8.87 -3.25 -10.85
CA SER A 48 -7.88 -4.00 -10.10
C SER A 48 -7.41 -3.20 -8.89
N GLN A 49 -7.97 -3.49 -7.71
CA GLN A 49 -7.44 -2.92 -6.46
C GLN A 49 -6.09 -3.58 -6.13
N ILE A 50 -5.01 -2.81 -6.21
CA ILE A 50 -3.67 -3.22 -5.79
C ILE A 50 -3.47 -2.73 -4.35
N ALA A 51 -3.70 -3.61 -3.38
CA ALA A 51 -3.36 -3.33 -1.99
C ALA A 51 -1.84 -3.16 -1.81
N ALA A 52 -1.42 -2.32 -0.85
CA ALA A 52 -0.02 -2.37 -0.41
C ALA A 52 0.12 -3.48 0.63
N ASP A 53 0.95 -4.47 0.32
CA ASP A 53 1.24 -5.62 1.17
C ASP A 53 2.71 -5.55 1.59
N LEU A 54 2.97 -5.47 2.89
CA LEU A 54 4.32 -5.55 3.45
C LEU A 54 4.45 -6.87 4.20
N ASP A 55 5.34 -7.74 3.75
CA ASP A 55 5.63 -9.02 4.38
C ASP A 55 7.10 -9.10 4.78
N ALA A 56 7.37 -9.21 6.08
CA ALA A 56 8.72 -9.41 6.62
C ALA A 56 8.82 -10.77 7.31
N GLY A 57 9.82 -11.58 6.96
CA GLY A 57 10.11 -12.84 7.64
C GLY A 57 10.59 -12.68 9.11
N GLY A 58 11.00 -11.48 9.48
CA GLY A 58 11.47 -11.04 10.79
C GLY A 58 10.59 -9.91 11.32
N SER A 59 11.18 -8.77 11.67
CA SER A 59 10.46 -7.64 12.25
C SER A 59 10.18 -6.53 11.23
N VAL A 60 9.06 -5.85 11.38
CA VAL A 60 8.70 -4.64 10.62
C VAL A 60 8.87 -3.44 11.54
N ALA A 61 9.56 -2.39 11.08
CA ALA A 61 9.71 -1.13 11.78
C ALA A 61 9.34 0.03 10.84
N LEU A 62 8.26 0.72 11.14
CA LEU A 62 7.76 1.88 10.41
C LEU A 62 7.81 3.09 11.34
N GLN A 63 8.54 4.13 10.94
CA GLN A 63 8.69 5.36 11.70
C GLN A 63 8.31 6.56 10.83
N ALA A 64 7.44 7.43 11.36
CA ALA A 64 7.12 8.72 10.78
C ALA A 64 7.44 9.82 11.79
N GLY A 65 8.12 10.90 11.35
CA GLY A 65 8.43 12.03 12.21
C GLY A 65 7.21 12.86 12.62
N GLN A 66 6.14 12.84 11.82
CA GLN A 66 4.85 13.49 12.08
C GLN A 66 3.72 12.46 12.03
N ASN A 67 3.13 12.19 10.86
CA ASN A 67 1.96 11.32 10.76
C ASN A 67 2.28 9.98 10.06
N LEU A 68 1.77 8.88 10.61
CA LEU A 68 1.82 7.56 10.00
C LEU A 68 0.39 7.13 9.66
N ALA A 69 0.10 6.89 8.38
CA ALA A 69 -1.20 6.45 7.91
C ALA A 69 -1.09 5.08 7.22
N VAL A 70 -1.90 4.09 7.61
CA VAL A 70 -1.98 2.76 6.97
C VAL A 70 -3.40 2.51 6.46
N ILE A 71 -3.64 2.81 5.19
CA ILE A 71 -4.96 2.81 4.59
C ILE A 71 -5.11 1.61 3.66
N SER A 72 -6.10 0.76 3.91
CA SER A 72 -6.46 -0.37 3.05
C SER A 72 -5.26 -1.25 2.64
N SER A 73 -4.29 -1.37 3.56
CA SER A 73 -3.01 -2.04 3.34
C SER A 73 -2.82 -3.13 4.39
N ARG A 74 -2.01 -4.14 4.09
CA ARG A 74 -1.72 -5.25 5.00
C ARG A 74 -0.24 -5.25 5.36
N ILE A 75 0.04 -5.37 6.65
CA ILE A 75 1.40 -5.47 7.18
C ILE A 75 1.49 -6.79 7.93
N THR A 76 2.38 -7.67 7.46
CA THR A 76 2.71 -8.96 8.06
C THR A 76 4.15 -8.92 8.54
N ALA A 77 4.35 -9.20 9.84
CA ALA A 77 5.67 -9.36 10.44
C ALA A 77 5.77 -10.77 11.01
N GLY A 78 6.85 -11.48 10.66
CA GLY A 78 7.13 -12.83 11.17
C GLY A 78 7.46 -12.85 12.66
N LYS A 79 7.88 -11.72 13.22
CA LYS A 79 8.16 -11.56 14.66
C LYS A 79 7.37 -10.40 15.26
N GLU A 80 7.83 -9.17 15.03
CA GLU A 80 7.31 -7.98 15.71
C GLU A 80 7.07 -6.87 14.69
N ALA A 81 5.98 -6.12 14.86
CA ALA A 81 5.68 -4.93 14.07
C ALA A 81 5.72 -3.69 14.96
N TYR A 82 6.65 -2.79 14.68
CA TYR A 82 6.84 -1.51 15.34
C TYR A 82 6.30 -0.41 14.42
N LEU A 83 5.26 0.28 14.85
CA LEU A 83 4.71 1.45 14.15
C LEU A 83 4.84 2.65 15.08
N VAL A 84 5.60 3.65 14.65
CA VAL A 84 5.88 4.86 15.43
C VAL A 84 5.51 6.07 14.59
N ALA A 85 4.62 6.91 15.14
CA ALA A 85 4.31 8.23 14.60
C ALA A 85 4.68 9.29 15.63
N GLY A 86 5.26 10.41 15.18
CA GLY A 86 5.63 11.52 16.06
C GLY A 86 4.42 12.29 16.59
N GLU A 87 3.39 12.45 15.76
CA GLU A 87 2.15 13.16 16.09
C GLU A 87 0.93 12.25 16.06
N ASN A 88 0.55 11.73 14.88
CA ASN A 88 -0.67 10.93 14.73
C ASN A 88 -0.42 9.62 13.99
N LEU A 89 -1.04 8.56 14.48
CA LEU A 89 -1.08 7.24 13.88
C LEU A 89 -2.53 6.95 13.45
N ASP A 90 -2.74 6.78 12.15
CA ASP A 90 -4.05 6.59 11.48
C ASP A 90 -4.09 5.28 10.68
#